data_AF-A0A0N5BRP9-F1
#
_entry.id   AF-A0A0N5BRP9-F1
#
_cell.length_a   1.000
_cell.length_b   1.000
_cell.length_c   1.000
_cell.angle_alpha   90.00
_cell.angle_beta   90.00
_cell.angle_gamma   90.00
#
_symmetry.space_group_name_H-M   'P 1'
#
loop_
_entity.id
_entity.type
_entity.pdbx_description
1 polymer ?
#
loop_
_entity_poly.entity_id
_entity_poly.type
_entity_poly.pdbx_seq_one_letter_code
_entity_poly.pdbx_strand_id
1 'polypeptide(L)'
;MSEMDFRPIYLYEFKFGQAATKTLRKINKAFGQRSTNKRTIQRWFQKFRNGDISLQRQEGFHGINVLENERIKRMVEHNSRITVWELTGELNVSVGTVSNYLKLINIKKKNGFLHTP
;
A
#
# COMPACT_ATOMS: atom_id res chain seq x y z
N MET A 1 17.68 1.99 7.28
CA MET A 1 17.62 0.94 8.32
C MET A 1 16.36 0.12 8.06
N SER A 2 16.49 -1.18 7.83
CA SER A 2 15.35 -2.06 7.60
C SER A 2 14.47 -2.07 8.86
N GLU A 3 13.30 -1.45 8.79
CA GLU A 3 12.31 -1.42 9.88
C GLU A 3 11.85 -2.87 10.13
N MET A 4 12.17 -3.43 11.30
CA MET A 4 11.82 -4.82 11.60
C MET A 4 10.30 -4.98 11.65
N ASP A 5 9.78 -5.91 10.84
CA ASP A 5 8.34 -6.10 10.73
C ASP A 5 7.80 -7.00 11.84
N PHE A 6 7.13 -6.39 12.83
CA PHE A 6 6.49 -7.10 13.94
C PHE A 6 5.06 -7.55 13.65
N ARG A 7 4.49 -7.26 12.46
CA ARG A 7 3.10 -7.62 12.12
C ARG A 7 2.80 -9.12 12.20
N PRO A 8 3.68 -10.03 11.71
CA PRO A 8 3.47 -11.47 11.90
C PRO A 8 3.39 -11.87 13.38
N ILE A 9 4.20 -11.23 14.24
CA ILE A 9 4.20 -11.48 15.69
C ILE A 9 2.89 -10.99 16.32
N TYR A 10 2.35 -9.85 15.87
CA TYR A 10 1.05 -9.38 16.34
C TYR A 10 -0.06 -10.37 16.00
N LEU A 11 -0.08 -10.91 14.78
CA LEU A 11 -1.08 -11.88 14.35
C LEU A 11 -0.98 -13.18 15.14
N TYR A 12 0.24 -13.67 15.35
CA TYR A 12 0.49 -14.84 16.19
C TYR A 12 -0.06 -14.64 17.61
N GLU A 13 0.34 -13.56 18.30
CA GLU A 13 -0.11 -13.28 19.66
C GLU A 13 -1.63 -13.04 19.76
N PHE A 14 -2.22 -12.43 18.72
CA PHE A 14 -3.68 -12.25 18.61
C PHE A 14 -4.42 -13.60 18.52
N LYS A 15 -3.94 -14.55 17.69
CA LYS A 15 -4.53 -15.89 17.59
C LYS A 15 -4.43 -16.67 18.90
N PHE A 16 -3.42 -16.41 19.71
CA PHE A 16 -3.28 -16.96 21.07
C PHE A 16 -4.12 -16.22 22.13
N GLY A 17 -4.98 -15.27 21.74
CA GLY A 17 -5.85 -14.54 22.66
C GLY A 17 -5.13 -13.62 23.63
N GLN A 18 -3.87 -13.26 23.35
CA GLN A 18 -3.09 -12.43 24.26
C GLN A 18 -3.51 -10.95 24.17
N ALA A 19 -3.27 -10.20 25.25
CA ALA A 19 -3.53 -8.76 25.29
C ALA A 19 -2.37 -7.96 24.67
N ALA A 20 -2.68 -6.85 24.00
CA ALA A 20 -1.69 -5.98 23.34
C ALA A 20 -0.57 -5.51 24.28
N THR A 21 -0.86 -5.26 25.57
CA THR A 21 0.14 -4.88 26.58
C THR A 21 1.16 -6.02 26.83
N LYS A 22 0.70 -7.27 26.82
CA LYS A 22 1.57 -8.44 27.01
C LYS A 22 2.43 -8.68 25.77
N THR A 23 1.85 -8.54 24.58
CA THR A 23 2.58 -8.57 23.29
C THR A 23 3.68 -7.51 23.26
N LEU A 24 3.40 -6.26 23.66
CA LEU A 24 4.40 -5.19 23.73
C LEU A 24 5.58 -5.56 24.64
N ARG A 25 5.30 -6.10 25.83
CA ARG A 25 6.34 -6.50 26.79
C ARG A 25 7.22 -7.62 26.23
N LYS A 26 6.62 -8.62 25.57
CA LYS A 26 7.36 -9.70 24.92
C LYS A 26 8.27 -9.19 23.81
N ILE A 27 7.76 -8.31 22.93
CA ILE A 27 8.54 -7.74 21.83
C ILE A 27 9.68 -6.88 22.37
N ASN A 28 9.41 -5.99 23.33
CA ASN A 28 10.46 -5.16 23.93
C ASN A 28 11.52 -5.99 24.66
N LYS A 29 11.14 -7.15 25.25
CA LYS A 29 12.08 -8.08 25.88
C LYS A 29 12.95 -8.82 24.86
N ALA A 30 12.40 -9.20 23.71
CA ALA A 30 13.11 -9.97 22.70
C ALA A 30 13.95 -9.11 21.75
N PHE A 31 13.46 -7.93 21.37
CA PHE A 31 14.05 -7.10 20.31
C PHE A 31 14.61 -5.76 20.82
N GLY A 32 14.46 -5.48 22.12
CA GLY A 32 14.95 -4.25 22.74
C GLY A 32 13.85 -3.20 22.96
N GLN A 33 14.15 -2.24 23.83
CA GLN A 33 13.18 -1.24 24.27
C GLN A 33 12.78 -0.31 23.12
N ARG A 34 11.48 0.03 23.04
CA ARG A 34 10.91 0.89 21.98
C ARG A 34 10.93 0.28 20.56
N SER A 35 11.09 -1.04 20.44
CA SER A 35 10.95 -1.74 19.16
C SER A 35 9.58 -1.55 18.51
N THR A 36 8.53 -1.38 19.32
CA THR A 36 7.18 -1.05 18.84
C THR A 36 6.39 -0.24 19.87
N ASN A 37 5.24 0.29 19.46
CA ASN A 37 4.32 1.05 20.29
C ASN A 37 3.03 0.24 20.56
N LYS A 38 2.52 0.33 21.80
CA LYS A 38 1.21 -0.21 22.21
C LYS A 38 0.09 0.17 21.24
N ARG A 39 0.06 1.44 20.81
CA ARG A 39 -0.97 1.98 19.90
C ARG A 39 -0.97 1.25 18.55
N THR A 40 0.22 0.92 18.04
CA THR A 40 0.39 0.15 16.80
C THR A 40 -0.18 -1.25 16.95
N ILE A 41 0.17 -1.95 18.04
CA ILE A 41 -0.35 -3.31 18.32
C ILE A 41 -1.88 -3.31 18.43
N GLN A 42 -2.46 -2.34 19.15
CA GLN A 42 -3.91 -2.22 19.30
C GLN A 42 -4.62 -2.01 17.96
N ARG A 43 -4.08 -1.16 17.08
CA ARG A 43 -4.63 -0.96 15.72
C ARG A 43 -4.64 -2.26 14.93
N TRP A 44 -3.55 -3.02 14.97
CA TRP A 44 -3.46 -4.32 14.31
C TRP A 44 -4.43 -5.34 14.89
N PHE A 45 -4.57 -5.40 16.22
CA PHE A 45 -5.55 -6.30 16.86
C PHE A 45 -6.99 -5.95 16.47
N GLN A 46 -7.31 -4.66 16.37
CA GLN A 46 -8.63 -4.25 15.88
C GLN A 46 -8.85 -4.66 14.42
N LYS A 47 -7.83 -4.49 13.57
CA LYS A 47 -7.85 -4.95 12.17
C LYS A 47 -8.12 -6.45 12.08
N PHE A 48 -7.43 -7.26 12.88
CA PHE A 48 -7.63 -8.71 12.93
C PHE A 48 -9.01 -9.12 13.48
N ARG A 49 -9.55 -8.38 14.47
CA ARG A 49 -10.93 -8.59 14.95
C ARG A 49 -11.96 -8.35 13.87
N ASN A 50 -11.70 -7.42 12.95
CA ASN A 50 -12.56 -7.13 11.81
C ASN A 50 -12.41 -8.16 10.67
N GLY A 51 -11.61 -9.22 10.86
CA GLY A 51 -11.39 -10.29 9.88
C GLY A 51 -10.26 -10.00 8.87
N ASP A 52 -9.66 -8.82 8.90
CA ASP A 52 -8.58 -8.45 7.99
C ASP A 52 -7.22 -8.88 8.55
N ILE A 53 -6.77 -10.06 8.14
CA ILE A 53 -5.47 -10.66 8.50
C ILE A 53 -4.32 -10.25 7.56
N SER A 54 -4.54 -9.32 6.62
CA SER A 54 -3.50 -8.90 5.68
C SER A 54 -2.34 -8.23 6.40
N LEU A 55 -1.18 -8.91 6.43
CA LEU A 55 0.06 -8.40 7.04
C LEU A 55 0.79 -7.41 6.14
N GLN A 56 0.44 -7.37 4.86
CA GLN A 56 0.97 -6.38 3.94
C GLN A 56 0.65 -4.98 4.44
N ARG A 57 1.58 -4.06 4.21
CA ARG A 57 1.28 -2.64 4.32
C ARG A 57 0.27 -2.47 3.18
N GLN A 58 -1.01 -2.26 3.49
CA GLN A 58 -1.86 -1.61 2.49
C GLN A 58 -1.10 -0.32 2.22
N GLU A 59 -0.40 -0.28 1.09
CA GLU A 59 0.34 0.87 0.62
C GLU A 59 -0.71 1.96 0.50
N GLY A 60 -0.82 2.75 1.57
CA GLY A 60 -2.05 3.45 1.89
C GLY A 60 -2.43 4.32 0.71
N PHE A 61 -3.51 3.98 0.01
CA PHE A 61 -3.96 4.78 -1.13
C PHE A 61 -2.87 5.07 -2.20
N HIS A 62 -1.77 4.32 -2.21
CA HIS A 62 -0.60 4.50 -3.07
C HIS A 62 -0.14 3.17 -3.69
N GLY A 63 -0.74 2.05 -3.29
CA GLY A 63 -0.52 0.74 -3.87
C GLY A 63 -1.26 0.62 -5.18
N ILE A 64 -0.55 1.04 -6.21
CA ILE A 64 -0.91 0.83 -7.60
C ILE A 64 -1.30 -0.64 -7.78
N ASN A 65 -2.52 -0.91 -8.21
CA ASN A 65 -2.86 -2.27 -8.61
C ASN A 65 -2.01 -2.59 -9.84
N VAL A 66 -1.21 -3.66 -9.79
CA VAL A 66 -0.42 -4.14 -10.95
C VAL A 66 -1.33 -4.27 -12.18
N LEU A 67 -2.59 -4.67 -11.97
CA LEU A 67 -3.60 -4.73 -13.02
C LEU A 67 -3.97 -3.36 -13.60
N GLU A 68 -4.07 -2.31 -12.76
CA GLU A 68 -4.31 -0.94 -13.22
C GLU A 68 -3.12 -0.38 -14.00
N ASN A 69 -1.89 -0.69 -13.58
CA ASN A 69 -0.68 -0.33 -14.32
C ASN A 69 -0.63 -0.96 -15.71
N GLU A 70 -0.90 -2.27 -15.80
CA GLU A 70 -0.94 -2.98 -17.09
C GLU A 70 -2.12 -2.55 -17.95
N ARG A 71 -3.22 -2.07 -17.35
CA ARG A 71 -4.32 -1.43 -18.09
C ARG A 71 -3.90 -0.08 -18.67
N ILE A 72 -3.25 0.79 -17.87
CA ILE A 72 -2.78 2.10 -18.33
C ILE A 72 -1.72 1.95 -19.43
N LYS A 73 -0.74 1.04 -19.28
CA LYS A 73 0.26 0.79 -20.31
C LYS A 73 -0.38 0.38 -21.64
N ARG A 74 -1.29 -0.60 -21.61
CA ARG A 74 -2.00 -1.04 -22.83
C ARG A 74 -2.79 0.10 -23.50
N MET A 75 -3.43 0.96 -22.71
CA MET A 75 -4.16 2.11 -23.24
C MET A 75 -3.23 3.13 -23.91
N VAL A 76 -2.06 3.39 -23.33
CA VAL A 76 -1.06 4.31 -23.91
C VAL A 76 -0.36 3.68 -25.13
N GLU A 77 -0.08 2.37 -25.11
CA GLU A 77 0.48 1.64 -26.25
C GLU A 77 -0.48 1.60 -27.44
N HIS A 78 -1.77 1.34 -27.18
CA HIS A 78 -2.81 1.31 -28.21
C HIS A 78 -3.15 2.71 -28.73
N ASN A 79 -3.09 3.73 -27.87
CA ASN A 79 -3.35 5.11 -28.24
C ASN A 79 -2.38 6.08 -27.55
N SER A 80 -1.27 6.37 -28.24
CA SER A 80 -0.26 7.33 -27.75
C SER A 80 -0.77 8.76 -27.61
N ARG A 81 -1.97 9.08 -28.12
CA ARG A 81 -2.61 10.39 -27.96
C ARG A 81 -3.55 10.48 -26.76
N ILE A 82 -3.68 9.41 -25.96
CA ILE A 82 -4.57 9.41 -24.81
C ILE A 82 -4.14 10.47 -23.79
N THR A 83 -5.12 11.23 -23.31
CA THR A 83 -4.93 12.29 -22.34
C THR A 83 -5.17 11.78 -20.91
N VAL A 84 -4.65 12.52 -19.94
CA VAL A 84 -4.90 12.25 -18.52
C VAL A 84 -6.40 12.29 -18.21
N TRP A 85 -7.16 13.16 -18.88
CA TRP A 85 -8.60 13.25 -18.71
C TRP A 85 -9.35 12.02 -19.21
N GLU A 86 -9.00 11.48 -20.38
CA GLU A 86 -9.59 10.24 -20.89
C GLU A 86 -9.28 9.05 -19.96
N LEU A 87 -8.06 8.98 -19.43
CA LEU A 87 -7.70 7.98 -18.42
C LEU A 87 -8.52 8.12 -17.13
N THR A 88 -8.82 9.33 -16.68
CA THR A 88 -9.66 9.54 -15.49
C THR A 88 -11.09 9.03 -15.68
N GLY A 89 -11.66 9.24 -16.87
CA GLY A 89 -13.00 8.73 -17.21
C GLY A 89 -13.04 7.20 -17.29
N GLU A 90 -12.04 6.60 -17.96
CA GLU A 90 -11.95 5.15 -18.17
C GLU A 90 -11.67 4.35 -16.89
N LEU A 91 -10.90 4.94 -15.97
CA LEU A 91 -10.51 4.32 -14.71
C LEU A 91 -11.39 4.77 -13.54
N ASN A 92 -12.26 5.77 -13.74
CA ASN A 92 -13.08 6.40 -12.71
C ASN A 92 -12.27 6.82 -11.46
N VAL A 93 -11.09 7.39 -11.68
CA VAL A 93 -10.17 7.86 -10.63
C VAL A 93 -9.82 9.33 -10.84
N SER A 94 -9.37 9.99 -9.76
CA SER A 94 -9.02 11.41 -9.82
C SER A 94 -7.78 11.67 -10.70
N VAL A 95 -7.71 12.88 -11.26
CA VAL A 95 -6.56 13.37 -12.05
C VAL A 95 -5.24 13.26 -11.26
N GLY A 96 -5.28 13.52 -9.95
CA GLY A 96 -4.11 13.39 -9.07
C GLY A 96 -3.64 11.94 -8.95
N THR A 97 -4.59 11.00 -8.86
CA THR A 97 -4.32 9.56 -8.84
C THR A 97 -3.67 9.09 -10.14
N VAL A 98 -4.23 9.47 -11.30
CA VAL A 98 -3.65 9.14 -12.61
C VAL A 98 -2.26 9.74 -12.78
N SER A 99 -2.04 10.98 -12.35
CA SER A 99 -0.73 11.63 -12.42
C SER A 99 0.33 10.94 -11.57
N ASN A 100 -0.06 10.44 -10.40
CA ASN A 100 0.83 9.62 -9.56
C ASN A 100 1.12 8.27 -10.21
N TYR A 101 0.12 7.62 -10.83
CA TYR A 101 0.32 6.38 -11.56
C TYR A 101 1.31 6.54 -12.72
N LEU A 102 1.13 7.56 -13.57
CA LEU A 102 2.01 7.80 -14.72
C LEU A 102 3.47 8.00 -14.30
N LYS A 103 3.72 8.70 -13.17
CA LYS A 103 5.07 8.86 -12.61
C LYS A 103 5.70 7.52 -12.22
N LEU A 104 4.90 6.60 -11.66
CA LEU A 104 5.39 5.32 -11.15
C LEU A 104 5.75 4.34 -12.28
N ILE A 105 5.01 4.40 -13.40
CA ILE A 105 5.28 3.61 -14.62
C ILE A 105 6.21 4.32 -15.62
N ASN A 106 6.81 5.45 -15.23
CA ASN A 106 7.74 6.24 -16.04
C ASN A 106 7.16 6.71 -17.40
N ILE A 107 5.83 6.86 -17.51
CA ILE A 107 5.20 7.42 -18.71
C ILE A 107 5.32 8.94 -18.65
N LYS A 108 5.89 9.53 -19.70
CA LYS A 108 6.17 10.97 -19.77
C LYS A 108 5.17 11.66 -20.68
N LYS A 109 4.82 12.89 -20.32
CA LYS A 109 4.04 13.78 -21.19
C LYS A 109 4.99 14.53 -22.12
N LYS A 110 4.83 14.39 -23.44
CA LYS A 110 5.54 15.18 -24.46
C LYS A 110 4.50 15.82 -25.39
N ASN A 111 4.59 17.13 -25.60
CA ASN A 111 3.71 17.88 -26.50
C ASN A 111 2.20 17.68 -26.26
N GLY A 112 1.78 17.50 -25.00
CA GLY A 112 0.36 17.28 -24.67
C GLY A 112 -0.04 15.80 -24.54
N PHE A 113 0.77 14.87 -25.03
CA PHE A 113 0.44 13.44 -25.15
C PHE A 113 1.30 12.55 -24.25
N LEU A 114 0.79 11.36 -23.93
CA LEU A 114 1.47 10.39 -23.07
C LEU A 114 2.33 9.43 -23.91
N HIS A 115 3.60 9.30 -23.56
CA HIS A 115 4.54 8.41 -24.20
C HIS A 115 5.15 7.43 -23.20
N THR A 116 5.18 6.15 -23.59
CA THR A 116 6.02 5.14 -22.94
C THR A 116 7.51 5.39 -23.25
N PRO A 117 8.43 5.03 -22.34
CA PRO A 117 9.87 5.10 -22.57
C PRO A 117 10.34 4.33 -23.81
#